data_AF-C3Z853-F1
#
_entry.id   AF-C3Z853-F1
#
_cell.length_a   1.000
_cell.length_b   1.000
_cell.length_c   1.000
_cell.angle_alpha   90.00
_cell.angle_beta   90.00
_cell.angle_gamma   90.00
#
_symmetry.space_group_name_H-M   'P 1'
#
loop_
_entity.id
_entity.type
_entity.pdbx_description
1 polymer ?
#
loop_
_entity_poly.entity_id
_entity_poly.type
_entity_poly.pdbx_seq_one_letter_code
_entity_poly.pdbx_strand_id
1 'polypeptide(L)'
;VYWTDASRNAISVARMDGQYLRNLITSQLDEPRAIVLDPPNGYMYWTDWGAHAKIERAGMDGTGRTSYVNTGLIYPNGLAIDFTDQRLYWCDAGTDKIESSDLNGNDRREFIHQPGTHFFGLAIDDMHVYGTSWFNSYIYK
;
A
#
# COMPACT_ATOMS: atom_id res chain seq x y z
N VAL A 1 -3.23 -1.55 -16.17
CA VAL A 1 -2.19 -1.67 -15.13
C VAL A 1 -1.97 -0.32 -14.51
N TYR A 2 -1.91 -0.26 -13.17
CA TYR A 2 -1.41 0.88 -12.41
C TYR A 2 -0.05 0.49 -11.83
N TRP A 3 0.90 1.41 -11.80
CA TRP A 3 2.21 1.16 -11.20
C TRP A 3 2.79 2.43 -10.60
N THR A 4 3.66 2.22 -9.62
CA THR A 4 4.54 3.21 -9.01
C THR A 4 5.91 3.17 -9.70
N ASP A 5 6.55 4.32 -9.85
CA ASP A 5 7.92 4.45 -10.34
C ASP A 5 8.67 5.40 -9.40
N ALA A 6 9.46 4.83 -8.50
CA ALA A 6 10.23 5.59 -7.51
C ALA A 6 11.28 6.49 -8.16
N SER A 7 11.92 6.02 -9.23
CA SER A 7 12.95 6.82 -9.94
C SER A 7 12.39 8.08 -10.59
N ARG A 8 11.10 8.05 -10.94
CA ARG A 8 10.39 9.18 -11.54
C ARG A 8 9.47 9.90 -10.56
N ASN A 9 9.35 9.42 -9.32
CA ASN A 9 8.36 9.88 -8.35
C ASN A 9 6.97 10.02 -8.98
N ALA A 10 6.49 8.94 -9.59
CA ALA A 10 5.25 8.94 -10.35
C ALA A 10 4.37 7.71 -10.07
N ILE A 11 3.06 7.90 -10.17
CA ILE A 11 2.08 6.83 -10.30
C ILE A 11 1.43 6.97 -11.67
N SER A 12 1.46 5.88 -12.44
CA SER A 12 1.03 5.88 -13.83
C SER A 12 0.07 4.72 -14.10
N VAL A 13 -0.72 4.89 -15.16
CA VAL A 13 -1.68 3.89 -15.63
C VAL A 13 -1.56 3.72 -17.14
N ALA A 14 -1.80 2.51 -17.62
CA ALA A 14 -1.93 2.18 -19.03
C ALA A 14 -2.87 0.98 -19.20
N ARG A 15 -3.38 0.77 -20.41
CA ARG A 15 -4.02 -0.50 -20.76
C ARG A 15 -2.99 -1.64 -20.75
N MET A 16 -3.46 -2.88 -20.65
CA MET A 16 -2.58 -4.07 -20.62
C MET A 16 -1.77 -4.23 -21.92
N ASP A 17 -2.24 -3.66 -23.03
CA ASP A 17 -1.56 -3.61 -24.33
C ASP A 17 -0.52 -2.45 -24.42
N GLY A 18 -0.31 -1.70 -23.33
CA GLY A 18 0.61 -0.57 -23.26
C GLY A 18 0.05 0.74 -23.81
N GLN A 19 -1.17 0.76 -24.35
CA GLN A 19 -1.79 1.98 -24.87
C GLN A 19 -2.34 2.87 -23.75
N TYR A 20 -2.59 4.15 -24.09
CA TYR A 20 -3.19 5.15 -23.20
C TYR A 20 -2.43 5.34 -21.89
N LEU A 21 -1.09 5.38 -21.98
CA LEU A 21 -0.24 5.72 -20.85
C LEU A 21 -0.56 7.13 -20.34
N ARG A 22 -0.80 7.23 -19.03
CA ARG A 22 -1.05 8.49 -18.34
C ARG A 22 -0.33 8.51 -17.00
N ASN A 23 0.32 9.63 -16.69
CA ASN A 23 0.81 9.89 -15.34
C ASN A 23 -0.33 10.51 -14.53
N LEU A 24 -0.68 9.89 -13.40
CA LEU A 24 -1.80 10.30 -12.55
C LEU A 24 -1.32 11.20 -11.42
N ILE A 25 -0.27 10.79 -10.72
CA ILE A 25 0.34 11.53 -9.62
C ILE A 25 1.82 11.73 -9.96
N THR A 26 2.29 12.97 -9.97
CA THR A 26 3.68 13.33 -10.35
C THR A 26 4.30 14.37 -9.43
N SER A 27 3.67 14.62 -8.28
CA SER A 27 4.11 15.64 -7.32
C SER A 27 4.04 15.07 -5.91
N GLN A 28 4.89 15.57 -5.02
CA GLN A 28 4.87 15.20 -3.59
C GLN A 28 4.94 13.69 -3.36
N LEU A 29 5.62 12.97 -4.25
CA LEU A 29 6.00 11.58 -4.08
C LEU A 29 7.49 11.55 -3.77
N ASP A 30 7.89 10.73 -2.83
CA ASP A 30 9.26 10.54 -2.38
C ASP A 30 9.45 9.05 -2.10
N GLU A 31 9.93 8.30 -3.09
CA GLU A 31 10.05 6.84 -3.02
C GLU A 31 8.69 6.09 -2.91
N PRO A 32 7.74 6.29 -3.85
CA PRO A 32 6.53 5.47 -3.92
C PRO A 32 6.86 3.99 -4.18
N ARG A 33 6.16 3.06 -3.49
CA ARG A 33 6.48 1.62 -3.56
C ARG A 33 5.28 0.74 -3.87
N ALA A 34 4.48 0.33 -2.87
CA ALA A 34 3.35 -0.54 -3.12
C ALA A 34 2.16 0.24 -3.64
N ILE A 35 1.32 -0.40 -4.47
CA ILE A 35 0.04 0.14 -4.92
C ILE A 35 -1.01 -0.97 -4.99
N VAL A 36 -2.21 -0.68 -4.49
CA VAL A 36 -3.39 -1.54 -4.60
C VAL A 36 -4.59 -0.72 -5.07
N LEU A 37 -5.53 -1.38 -5.72
CA LEU A 37 -6.71 -0.75 -6.30
C LEU A 37 -7.96 -1.26 -5.58
N ASP A 38 -8.93 -0.38 -5.43
CA ASP A 38 -10.29 -0.67 -5.00
C ASP A 38 -11.27 -0.24 -6.12
N PRO A 39 -11.41 -1.05 -7.19
CA PRO A 39 -12.29 -0.71 -8.30
C PRO A 39 -13.77 -0.52 -7.92
N PRO A 40 -14.36 -1.32 -7.00
CA PRO A 40 -15.74 -1.10 -6.57
C PRO A 40 -16.01 0.31 -6.03
N ASN A 41 -15.06 0.88 -5.27
CA ASN A 41 -15.20 2.24 -4.73
C ASN A 41 -14.46 3.32 -5.53
N GLY A 42 -13.71 2.93 -6.57
CA GLY A 42 -13.00 3.85 -7.47
C GLY A 42 -11.73 4.47 -6.88
N TYR A 43 -11.09 3.83 -5.91
CA TYR A 43 -9.89 4.34 -5.23
C TYR A 43 -8.63 3.55 -5.56
N MET A 44 -7.48 4.20 -5.39
CA MET A 44 -6.16 3.57 -5.33
C MET A 44 -5.45 4.00 -4.04
N TYR A 45 -4.67 3.08 -3.50
CA TYR A 45 -3.87 3.28 -2.28
C TYR A 45 -2.42 2.96 -2.59
N TRP A 46 -1.49 3.76 -2.09
CA TRP A 46 -0.06 3.50 -2.27
C TRP A 46 0.74 3.84 -1.03
N THR A 47 1.91 3.19 -0.91
CA THR A 47 2.91 3.54 0.09
C THR A 47 3.98 4.44 -0.52
N ASP A 48 4.52 5.30 0.32
CA ASP A 48 5.62 6.23 0.02
C ASP A 48 6.52 6.21 1.26
N TRP A 49 7.77 5.78 1.10
CA TRP A 49 8.69 5.50 2.22
C TRP A 49 9.84 6.50 2.31
N GLY A 50 9.73 7.63 1.62
CA GLY A 50 10.73 8.69 1.65
C GLY A 50 10.83 9.38 3.00
N ALA A 51 11.35 10.62 3.01
CA ALA A 51 11.60 11.36 4.25
C ALA A 51 10.36 11.53 5.14
N HIS A 52 9.17 11.52 4.54
CA HIS A 52 7.88 11.61 5.21
C HIS A 52 7.01 10.40 4.88
N ALA A 53 7.40 9.24 5.42
CA ALA A 53 6.71 7.97 5.19
C ALA A 53 5.20 8.07 5.44
N LYS A 54 4.44 7.59 4.46
CA LYS A 54 2.99 7.76 4.41
C LYS A 54 2.32 6.69 3.55
N ILE A 55 1.04 6.48 3.81
CA ILE A 55 0.12 5.79 2.93
C ILE A 55 -0.88 6.84 2.47
N GLU A 56 -1.12 6.90 1.17
CA GLU A 56 -2.04 7.86 0.57
C GLU A 56 -3.10 7.15 -0.25
N ARG A 57 -4.22 7.86 -0.44
CA ARG A 57 -5.36 7.43 -1.24
C ARG A 57 -5.72 8.51 -2.24
N ALA A 58 -6.14 8.13 -3.44
CA ALA A 58 -6.75 9.02 -4.42
C ALA A 58 -7.78 8.24 -5.25
N GLY A 59 -8.61 8.94 -6.01
CA GLY A 59 -9.39 8.32 -7.06
C GLY A 59 -8.49 7.63 -8.08
N MET A 60 -8.99 6.57 -8.72
CA MET A 60 -8.26 5.84 -9.77
C MET A 60 -7.99 6.70 -11.02
N ASP A 61 -8.52 7.92 -11.10
CA ASP A 61 -8.21 8.93 -12.11
C ASP A 61 -7.12 9.95 -11.67
N GLY A 62 -6.61 9.81 -10.45
CA GLY A 62 -5.61 10.68 -9.82
C GLY A 62 -6.19 11.85 -9.01
N THR A 63 -7.52 12.03 -8.99
CA THR A 63 -8.17 13.14 -8.28
C THR A 63 -8.42 12.83 -6.81
N GLY A 64 -8.74 13.85 -6.01
CA GLY A 64 -9.15 13.65 -4.61
C GLY A 64 -8.08 13.01 -3.72
N ARG A 65 -6.79 13.28 -3.98
CA ARG A 65 -5.68 12.77 -3.18
C ARG A 65 -5.78 13.23 -1.72
N THR A 66 -5.66 12.27 -0.81
CA THR A 66 -5.69 12.48 0.65
C THR A 66 -4.64 11.61 1.33
N SER A 67 -4.08 12.13 2.43
CA SER A 67 -3.30 11.32 3.37
C SER A 67 -4.21 10.28 4.02
N TYR A 68 -3.85 9.00 3.93
CA TYR A 68 -4.61 7.90 4.51
C TYR A 68 -4.02 7.50 5.88
N VAL A 69 -2.71 7.28 5.96
CA VAL A 69 -1.96 7.11 7.21
C VAL A 69 -0.65 7.91 7.12
N ASN A 70 -0.35 8.73 8.14
CA ASN A 70 0.85 9.57 8.20
C ASN A 70 1.56 9.52 9.56
N THR A 71 1.27 8.51 10.38
CA THR A 71 1.85 8.33 11.71
C THR A 71 2.27 6.88 11.93
N GLY A 72 3.35 6.68 12.69
CA GLY A 72 3.83 5.35 13.04
C GLY A 72 4.31 4.53 11.83
N LEU A 73 4.74 5.20 10.76
CA LEU A 73 5.32 4.59 9.57
C LEU A 73 6.80 4.95 9.49
N ILE A 74 7.61 3.97 9.09
CA ILE A 74 9.05 4.13 8.85
C ILE A 74 9.36 3.64 7.43
N TYR A 75 9.12 2.36 7.14
CA TYR A 75 9.34 1.76 5.82
C TYR A 75 8.09 0.97 5.36
N PRO A 76 7.00 1.67 4.97
CA PRO A 76 5.78 1.02 4.50
C PRO A 76 6.01 0.34 3.15
N ASN A 77 6.11 -0.98 3.16
CA ASN A 77 6.61 -1.73 2.02
C ASN A 77 5.53 -2.37 1.16
N GLY A 78 4.47 -2.87 1.80
CA GLY A 78 3.46 -3.71 1.17
C GLY A 78 2.05 -3.31 1.57
N LEU A 79 1.11 -3.54 0.65
CA LEU A 79 -0.32 -3.30 0.83
C LEU A 79 -1.12 -4.50 0.35
N ALA A 80 -2.25 -4.75 1.00
CA ALA A 80 -3.27 -5.67 0.53
C ALA A 80 -4.65 -5.18 0.98
N ILE A 81 -5.69 -5.47 0.18
CA ILE A 81 -7.08 -5.17 0.53
C ILE A 81 -7.79 -6.50 0.79
N ASP A 82 -8.47 -6.57 1.93
CA ASP A 82 -9.51 -7.55 2.17
C ASP A 82 -10.85 -6.95 1.73
N PHE A 83 -11.41 -7.49 0.63
CA PHE A 83 -12.68 -7.03 0.09
C PHE A 83 -13.89 -7.60 0.86
N THR A 84 -13.73 -8.67 1.63
CA THR A 84 -14.79 -9.24 2.45
C THR A 84 -15.00 -8.38 3.69
N ASP A 85 -13.91 -8.06 4.39
CA ASP A 85 -13.95 -7.25 5.61
C ASP A 85 -13.85 -5.75 5.36
N GLN A 86 -13.62 -5.33 4.10
CA GLN A 86 -13.45 -3.94 3.69
C GLN A 86 -12.31 -3.26 4.49
N ARG A 87 -11.14 -3.90 4.51
CA ARG A 87 -9.97 -3.44 5.25
C ARG A 87 -8.74 -3.33 4.35
N LEU A 88 -7.95 -2.29 4.59
CA LEU A 88 -6.60 -2.16 4.03
C LEU A 88 -5.60 -2.67 5.07
N TYR A 89 -4.71 -3.56 4.65
CA TYR A 89 -3.57 -4.03 5.42
C TYR A 89 -2.29 -3.44 4.85
N TRP A 90 -1.36 -3.06 5.73
CA TRP A 90 -0.02 -2.65 5.34
C TRP A 90 1.02 -3.29 6.23
N CYS A 91 2.20 -3.52 5.65
CA CYS A 91 3.37 -3.96 6.40
C CYS A 91 4.46 -2.91 6.35
N ASP A 92 5.15 -2.73 7.48
CA ASP A 92 6.21 -1.76 7.63
C ASP A 92 7.49 -2.46 8.14
N ALA A 93 8.57 -2.38 7.36
CA ALA A 93 9.84 -3.03 7.70
C ALA A 93 10.68 -2.25 8.71
N GLY A 94 10.37 -0.99 8.98
CA GLY A 94 11.07 -0.20 9.97
C GLY A 94 10.47 -0.36 11.36
N THR A 95 9.16 -0.60 11.45
CA THR A 95 8.47 -0.91 12.71
C THR A 95 8.29 -2.41 12.97
N ASP A 96 8.51 -3.25 11.96
CA ASP A 96 8.26 -4.70 11.99
C ASP A 96 6.82 -5.07 12.35
N LYS A 97 5.88 -4.31 11.78
CA LYS A 97 4.44 -4.48 12.02
C LYS A 97 3.68 -4.79 10.74
N ILE A 98 2.59 -5.53 10.92
CA ILE A 98 1.45 -5.53 10.01
C ILE A 98 0.29 -4.87 10.77
N GLU A 99 -0.31 -3.88 10.15
CA GLU A 99 -1.46 -3.16 10.68
C GLU A 99 -2.59 -3.14 9.65
N SER A 100 -3.79 -2.82 10.10
CA SER A 100 -4.96 -2.65 9.23
C SER A 100 -5.89 -1.54 9.71
N SER A 101 -6.71 -1.02 8.81
CA SER A 101 -7.84 -0.14 9.10
C SER A 101 -8.97 -0.41 8.12
N ASP A 102 -10.16 0.14 8.38
CA ASP A 102 -11.22 0.20 7.37
C ASP A 102 -10.74 0.98 6.12
N LEU A 103 -11.42 0.86 4.98
CA LEU A 103 -11.01 1.56 3.73
C LEU A 103 -11.04 3.10 3.79
N ASN A 104 -11.50 3.68 4.91
CA ASN A 104 -11.51 5.12 5.18
C ASN A 104 -10.43 5.56 6.19
N GLY A 105 -9.65 4.64 6.74
CA GLY A 105 -8.55 4.90 7.66
C GLY A 105 -8.96 4.92 9.13
N ASN A 106 -10.20 4.55 9.45
CA ASN A 106 -10.65 4.41 10.84
C ASN A 106 -10.39 3.00 11.37
N ASP A 107 -10.55 2.83 12.69
CA ASP A 107 -10.39 1.53 13.35
C ASP A 107 -9.03 0.88 13.02
N ARG A 108 -7.96 1.69 13.09
CA ARG A 108 -6.58 1.22 12.93
C ARG A 108 -6.22 0.25 14.05
N ARG A 109 -5.74 -0.93 13.66
CA ARG A 109 -5.36 -2.03 14.56
C ARG A 109 -4.01 -2.59 14.16
N GLU A 110 -3.19 -2.88 15.17
CA GLU A 110 -2.02 -3.73 15.02
C GLU A 110 -2.50 -5.18 14.87
N PHE A 111 -2.09 -5.85 13.80
CA PHE A 111 -2.41 -7.24 13.54
C PHE A 111 -1.26 -8.15 14.00
N ILE A 112 -0.02 -7.80 13.62
CA ILE A 112 1.20 -8.50 13.99
C ILE A 112 2.29 -7.49 14.32
N HIS A 113 3.08 -7.81 15.34
CA HIS A 113 4.35 -7.13 15.61
C HIS A 113 5.40 -8.21 15.91
N GLN A 114 6.35 -8.36 14.99
CA GLN A 114 7.38 -9.40 15.07
C GLN A 114 8.75 -8.82 14.71
N PRO A 115 9.47 -8.24 15.70
CA PRO A 115 10.76 -7.60 15.48
C PRO A 115 11.78 -8.47 14.73
N GLY A 116 12.56 -7.86 13.83
CA GLY A 116 13.58 -8.50 13.00
C GLY A 116 13.06 -9.20 11.75
N THR A 117 11.76 -9.08 11.45
CA THR A 117 11.15 -9.75 10.29
C THR A 117 11.38 -8.99 8.99
N HIS A 118 11.34 -7.65 9.04
CA HIS A 118 11.44 -6.75 7.89
C HIS A 118 10.49 -7.15 6.76
N PHE A 119 9.19 -6.98 7.02
CA PHE A 119 8.12 -7.31 6.08
C PHE A 119 8.25 -6.55 4.75
N PHE A 120 7.94 -7.21 3.64
CA PHE A 120 8.07 -6.62 2.31
C PHE A 120 6.76 -6.64 1.52
N GLY A 121 6.23 -7.82 1.20
CA GLY A 121 4.98 -7.98 0.47
C GLY A 121 3.88 -8.53 1.35
N LEU A 122 2.64 -8.16 1.01
CA LEU A 122 1.43 -8.75 1.57
C LEU A 122 0.55 -9.32 0.45
N ALA A 123 -0.18 -10.38 0.77
CA ALA A 123 -1.30 -10.85 -0.03
C ALA A 123 -2.40 -11.33 0.93
N ILE A 124 -3.65 -11.30 0.49
CA ILE A 124 -4.80 -11.75 1.27
C ILE A 124 -5.57 -12.78 0.44
N ASP A 125 -5.95 -13.85 1.10
CA ASP A 125 -7.00 -14.78 0.69
C ASP A 125 -8.09 -14.76 1.77
N ASP A 126 -9.31 -15.24 1.46
CA ASP A 126 -10.51 -15.11 2.30
C ASP A 126 -10.32 -15.31 3.81
N MET A 127 -9.36 -16.14 4.24
CA MET A 127 -9.08 -16.41 5.65
C MET A 127 -7.62 -16.14 6.10
N HIS A 128 -6.74 -15.67 5.22
CA HIS A 128 -5.31 -15.60 5.54
C HIS A 128 -4.62 -14.35 5.00
N VAL A 129 -3.71 -13.81 5.81
CA VAL A 129 -2.77 -12.76 5.41
C VAL A 129 -1.40 -13.40 5.20
N TYR A 130 -0.88 -13.33 3.98
CA TYR A 130 0.44 -13.81 3.63
C TYR A 130 1.44 -12.65 3.70
N GLY A 131 2.60 -12.87 4.30
CA GLY A 131 3.64 -11.85 4.40
C GLY A 131 5.00 -12.38 3.99
N THR A 132 5.68 -11.67 3.11
CA THR A 132 7.09 -11.96 2.80
C THR A 132 8.02 -11.07 3.61
N SER A 133 9.22 -11.56 3.87
CA SER A 133 10.25 -10.90 4.66
C SER A 133 11.58 -11.00 3.92
N TRP A 134 12.53 -10.11 4.23
CA TRP A 134 13.87 -10.14 3.61
C TRP A 134 14.66 -11.42 3.91
N PHE A 135 14.27 -12.12 4.97
CA PHE A 135 14.97 -13.32 5.43
C PHE A 135 14.16 -14.58 5.14
N ASN A 136 12.83 -14.54 5.26
CA ASN A 136 11.95 -15.71 5.15
C ASN A 136 10.58 -15.35 4.53
N SER A 137 9.80 -16.35 4.13
CA SER A 137 8.37 -16.18 3.81
C SER A 137 7.53 -16.73 4.96
N TYR A 138 6.49 -16.01 5.37
CA TYR A 138 5.61 -16.40 6.48
C TYR A 138 4.14 -16.42 6.03
N ILE A 139 3.38 -17.33 6.63
CA ILE A 139 1.91 -17.36 6.52
C ILE A 139 1.36 -16.96 7.87
N TYR A 140 0.47 -15.98 7.89
CA TYR A 140 -0.23 -15.56 9.08
C TYR A 140 -1.71 -15.94 8.98
N LYS A 141 -2.30 -16.36 10.10
CA LYS A 141 -3.70 -16.76 10.22
C LYS A 141 -4.39 -15.88 11.23
#